data_AF-A0A6G7PW25-F1
#
_entry.id   AF-A0A6G7PW25-F1
#
_cell.length_a   1.000
_cell.length_b   1.000
_cell.length_c   1.000
_cell.angle_alpha   90.00
_cell.angle_beta   90.00
_cell.angle_gamma   90.00
#
_symmetry.space_group_name_H-M   'P 1'
#
loop_
_entity.id
_entity.type
_entity.pdbx_description
1 polymer ?
#
loop_
_entity_poly.entity_id
_entity_poly.type
_entity_poly.pdbx_seq_one_letter_code
_entity_poly.pdbx_strand_id
1 'polypeptide(L)' 'MKIFFDPDIPENIRDEIASLIKEQITSPCKCGCDEIYVSMTDNILDVKCYDCGESFFEVALETEEG' A
#
# COMPACT_ATOMS: atom_id res chain seq x y z
N MET A 1 -9.47 9.10 -2.04
CA MET A 1 -8.81 7.82 -1.73
C MET A 1 -8.69 7.60 -0.24
N LYS A 2 -9.22 6.49 0.28
CA LYS A 2 -8.96 6.00 1.64
C LYS A 2 -7.92 4.88 1.58
N ILE A 3 -7.05 4.81 2.59
CA ILE A 3 -5.97 3.81 2.67
C ILE A 3 -6.16 3.01 3.96
N PHE A 4 -6.19 1.69 3.82
CA PHE A 4 -6.27 0.73 4.91
C PHE A 4 -4.95 -0.03 4.99
N PHE A 5 -4.43 -0.16 6.20
CA PHE A 5 -3.19 -0.90 6.45
C PHE A 5 -3.53 -2.18 7.20
N ASP A 6 -2.87 -3.26 6.78
CA ASP A 6 -2.87 -4.51 7.53
C ASP A 6 -2.33 -4.28 8.95
N PRO A 7 -2.90 -4.92 9.99
CA PRO A 7 -2.43 -4.79 11.37
C PRO A 7 -0.95 -5.10 11.55
N ASP A 8 -0.37 -5.96 10.69
CA ASP A 8 1.06 -6.32 10.75
C ASP A 8 2.01 -5.19 10.28
N ILE A 9 1.49 -4.14 9.63
CA ILE A 9 2.30 -3.01 9.15
C ILE A 9 2.59 -2.05 10.32
N PRO A 10 3.88 -1.77 10.62
CA PRO A 10 4.24 -0.93 11.76
C PRO A 10 3.85 0.54 11.54
N GLU A 11 3.35 1.19 12.59
CA GLU A 11 2.75 2.54 12.48
C GLU A 11 3.73 3.61 12.03
N ASN A 12 5.02 3.46 12.33
CA ASN A 12 6.06 4.44 12.00
C ASN A 12 6.31 4.57 10.49
N ILE A 13 5.97 3.56 9.67
CA ILE A 13 6.12 3.63 8.21
C ILE A 13 4.80 3.98 7.50
N ARG A 14 3.66 3.94 8.19
CA ARG A 14 2.34 4.13 7.56
C ARG A 14 2.20 5.49 6.90
N ASP A 15 2.73 6.55 7.51
CA ASP A 15 2.64 7.91 6.96
C ASP A 15 3.45 8.06 5.67
N GLU A 16 4.68 7.54 5.65
CA GLU A 16 5.54 7.51 4.45
C GLU A 16 4.89 6.73 3.31
N ILE A 17 4.39 5.52 3.61
CA ILE A 17 3.68 4.68 2.63
C ILE A 17 2.40 5.37 2.15
N ALA A 18 1.63 6.00 3.04
CA ALA A 18 0.43 6.74 2.65
C ALA A 18 0.75 7.91 1.71
N SER A 19 1.87 8.59 1.92
CA SER A 19 2.34 9.66 1.04
C SER A 19 2.71 9.11 -0.34
N LEU A 20 3.50 8.03 -0.38
CA LEU A 20 3.88 7.34 -1.63
C LEU A 20 2.66 6.88 -2.43
N ILE A 21 1.66 6.29 -1.77
CA ILE A 21 0.41 5.84 -2.40
C ILE A 21 -0.33 7.02 -3.04
N LYS A 22 -0.41 8.17 -2.36
CA LYS A 22 -1.07 9.37 -2.89
C LYS A 22 -0.35 10.00 -4.07
N GLU A 23 0.98 9.87 -4.14
CA GLU A 23 1.78 10.36 -5.26
C GLU A 23 1.64 9.45 -6.48
N GLN A 24 1.70 8.14 -6.28
CA GLN A 24 1.70 7.15 -7.35
C GLN A 24 0.29 6.86 -7.89
N ILE A 25 -0.72 6.82 -7.01
CA ILE A 25 -2.11 6.51 -7.37
C ILE A 25 -2.91 7.80 -7.46
N THR A 26 -3.02 8.31 -8.69
CA THR A 26 -3.73 9.56 -9.01
C THR A 26 -5.17 9.33 -9.48
N SER A 27 -5.57 8.08 -9.70
CA SER A 27 -6.88 7.70 -10.23
C SER A 27 -7.41 6.42 -9.57
N PRO A 28 -8.73 6.23 -9.51
CA PRO A 28 -9.33 5.04 -8.92
C PRO A 28 -8.91 3.77 -9.68
N CYS A 29 -9.06 2.63 -9.03
CA CYS A 29 -8.83 1.33 -9.66
C CYS A 29 -9.71 1.16 -10.92
N LYS A 30 -9.30 0.27 -11.83
CA LYS A 30 -10.11 -0.07 -13.02
C LYS A 30 -11.49 -0.62 -12.69
N CYS A 31 -11.68 -1.19 -11.50
CA CYS A 31 -12.99 -1.63 -11.02
C CYS A 31 -13.90 -0.48 -10.56
N GLY A 32 -13.39 0.75 -10.46
CA GLY A 32 -14.09 1.93 -9.98
C GLY A 32 -13.96 2.19 -8.48
N CYS A 33 -13.27 1.34 -7.73
CA CYS A 33 -12.99 1.53 -6.31
C CYS A 33 -11.87 2.56 -6.10
N ASP A 34 -12.09 3.48 -5.15
CA ASP A 34 -11.14 4.54 -4.75
C ASP A 34 -10.50 4.24 -3.38
N GLU A 35 -10.58 2.99 -2.93
CA GLU A 35 -10.06 2.54 -1.64
C GLU A 35 -8.88 1.59 -1.86
N ILE A 36 -7.82 1.80 -1.08
CA ILE A 36 -6.55 1.06 -1.16
C ILE A 36 -6.38 0.22 0.10
N TYR A 37 -5.95 -1.01 -0.09
CA TYR A 37 -5.48 -1.90 0.97
C TYR A 37 -3.99 -2.15 0.81
N VAL A 38 -3.25 -1.99 1.91
CA VAL A 38 -1.83 -2.30 1.96
C VAL A 38 -1.68 -3.55 2.81
N SER A 39 -1.19 -4.64 2.22
CA SER A 39 -0.82 -5.85 2.95
C SER A 39 0.68 -5.98 3.05
N MET A 40 1.16 -6.55 4.16
CA MET A 40 2.56 -6.94 4.30
C MET A 40 2.66 -8.46 4.16
N THR A 41 3.59 -8.93 3.33
CA THR A 41 3.99 -10.34 3.30
C THR A 41 5.50 -10.38 3.41
N ASP A 42 5.99 -10.99 4.48
CA ASP A 42 7.40 -10.92 4.90
C ASP A 42 7.85 -9.45 5.05
N ASN A 43 8.67 -8.97 4.12
CA ASN A 43 9.19 -7.59 4.06
C ASN A 43 8.69 -6.83 2.82
N ILE A 44 7.65 -7.32 2.16
CA ILE A 44 7.10 -6.69 0.96
C ILE A 44 5.73 -6.12 1.30
N LEU A 45 5.55 -4.83 1.06
CA LEU A 45 4.26 -4.17 1.11
C LEU A 45 3.63 -4.24 -0.28
N ASP A 46 2.51 -4.93 -0.39
CA ASP A 46 1.67 -4.96 -1.58
C ASP A 46 0.55 -3.93 -1.44
N VAL A 47 0.57 -2.93 -2.33
CA VAL A 47 -0.44 -1.87 -2.42
C VAL A 47 -1.45 -2.29 -3.47
N LYS A 48 -2.66 -2.65 -3.03
CA LYS A 48 -3.72 -3.18 -3.91
C LYS A 48 -5.06 -2.50 -3.71
N CYS A 49 -5.96 -2.71 -4.66
CA CYS A 49 -7.34 -2.26 -4.54
C CYS A 49 -8.05 -3.01 -3.42
N TYR A 50 -8.77 -2.27 -2.57
CA TYR A 50 -9.54 -2.85 -1.47
C TYR A 50 -10.64 -3.81 -1.95
N ASP A 51 -11.26 -3.52 -3.10
CA ASP A 51 -12.43 -4.26 -3.59
C ASP A 51 -12.05 -5.45 -4.49
N CYS A 52 -11.31 -5.21 -5.57
CA CYS A 52 -10.99 -6.27 -6.54
C CYS A 52 -9.65 -6.97 -6.29
N GLY A 53 -8.83 -6.46 -5.35
CA GLY A 53 -7.50 -7.00 -5.04
C GLY A 53 -6.44 -6.80 -6.12
N GLU A 54 -6.69 -6.02 -7.17
CA GLU A 54 -5.69 -5.69 -8.19
C GLU A 54 -4.53 -4.92 -7.55
N SER A 55 -3.31 -5.47 -7.62
CA SER A 55 -2.10 -4.80 -7.15
C SER A 55 -1.75 -3.63 -8.05
N PHE A 56 -1.47 -2.49 -7.42
CA PHE A 56 -0.96 -1.30 -8.08
C PHE A 56 0.56 -1.37 -8.17
N PHE A 57 1.23 -1.64 -7.05
CA PHE A 57 2.68 -1.79 -6.96
C PHE A 57 3.08 -2.46 -5.63
N GLU A 58 4.31 -2.95 -5.61
CA GLU A 58 4.94 -3.57 -4.44
C GLU A 58 6.13 -2.72 -3.97
N VAL A 59 6.33 -2.66 -2.66
CA VAL A 59 7.45 -1.95 -2.02
C VAL A 59 8.20 -2.93 -1.14
N ALA A 60 9.45 -3.22 -1.48
CA ALA A 60 10.34 -3.96 -0.59
C ALA A 60 10.82 -3.04 0.54
N LEU A 61 10.58 -3.44 1.78
CA LEU A 61 11.19 -2.83 2.95
C LEU A 61 12.62 -3.35 3.05
N GLU A 62 13.56 -2.63 2.44
CA GLU A 62 14.99 -2.86 2.69
C GLU A 62 15.23 -2.64 4.17
N THR A 63 15.49 -3.72 4.90
CA THR A 63 16.24 -3.59 6.15
C THR A 63 17.63 -3.14 5.74
N GLU A 64 18.02 -1.91 6.06
CA GLU A 64 19.42 -1.48 5.96
C GLU A 64 20.28 -2.51 6.73
N GLU A 65 20.86 -3.47 6.00
CA GLU A 65 21.99 -4.24 6.48
C GLU A 65 23.16 -3.26 6.48
N GLY A 66 23.54 -2.80 7.68
CA GLY A 66 24.58 -1.80 7.90
C GLY A 66 25.99 -2.20 7.48
#